data_AF-N9GSD0-F1
#
_entry.id   AF-N9GSD0-F1
#
_cell.length_a   1.000
_cell.length_b   1.000
_cell.length_c   1.000
_cell.angle_alpha   90.00
_cell.angle_beta   90.00
_cell.angle_gamma   90.00
#
_symmetry.space_group_name_H-M   'P 1'
#
loop_
_entity.id
_entity.type
_entity.pdbx_description
1 polymer ?
#
loop_
_entity_poly.entity_id
_entity_poly.type
_entity_poly.pdbx_seq_one_letter_code
_entity_poly.pdbx_strand_id
1 'polypeptide(L)'
;MKLLSIFLVTGLLLLSGCTKANEHNDNSSNRVIEQLHQFQKQDHFASDGYLYSGVEDKKLKELLNQKVAQTAESYIHLYQHSKHPSKEQRLKILSDGIHQINPDTLDTEDREQVATTFEHFLDITGLESSEGILNTWMYGEEINKLIEQNNLSP
;
A
#
# COMPACT_ATOMS: atom_id res chain seq x y z
N MET A 1 46.90 45.46 23.17
CA MET A 1 45.43 45.55 23.12
C MET A 1 44.97 45.50 21.67
N LYS A 2 43.77 44.96 21.45
CA LYS A 2 43.00 44.86 20.19
C LYS A 2 43.21 43.61 19.34
N LEU A 3 42.81 42.47 19.94
CA LEU A 3 41.93 41.52 19.26
C LEU A 3 40.64 42.26 18.87
N LEU A 4 40.34 42.38 17.59
CA LEU A 4 38.99 42.41 17.03
C LEU A 4 39.11 42.53 15.51
N SER A 5 38.24 41.83 14.78
CA SER A 5 38.04 41.83 13.31
C SER A 5 38.52 40.57 12.57
N ILE A 6 38.46 39.42 13.23
CA ILE A 6 38.07 38.17 12.54
C ILE A 6 36.54 38.20 12.55
N PHE A 7 35.90 38.39 11.40
CA PHE A 7 34.49 38.10 11.05
C PHE A 7 34.01 39.06 9.95
N LEU A 8 34.54 38.93 8.72
CA LEU A 8 33.90 39.56 7.55
C LEU A 8 34.37 38.99 6.20
N VAL A 9 34.59 37.66 6.10
CA VAL A 9 34.75 36.97 4.81
C VAL A 9 34.08 35.59 4.86
N THR A 10 32.85 35.52 5.38
CA THR A 10 31.98 34.34 5.28
C THR A 10 30.56 34.80 5.01
N GLY A 11 30.33 35.41 3.85
CA GLY A 11 29.04 35.99 3.54
C GLY A 11 28.88 36.39 2.09
N LEU A 12 29.08 35.47 1.14
CA LEU A 12 28.47 35.58 -0.20
C LEU A 12 28.55 34.25 -1.01
N LEU A 13 27.88 33.19 -0.55
CA LEU A 13 27.56 32.01 -1.39
C LEU A 13 26.17 31.45 -1.04
N LEU A 14 25.15 32.31 -0.99
CA LEU A 14 23.75 31.90 -0.76
C LEU A 14 22.76 32.48 -1.76
N LEU A 15 23.11 32.60 -3.05
CA LEU A 15 22.15 32.96 -4.10
C LEU A 15 22.50 32.31 -5.44
N SER A 16 22.17 31.03 -5.59
CA SER A 16 21.86 30.40 -6.88
C SER A 16 21.24 29.02 -6.62
N GLY A 17 19.95 29.04 -6.30
CA GLY A 17 19.15 27.84 -6.06
C GLY A 17 17.66 28.12 -5.98
N CYS A 18 17.15 29.18 -6.61
CA CYS A 18 15.73 29.24 -6.98
C CYS A 18 15.54 28.31 -8.18
N THR A 19 15.59 27.00 -7.96
CA THR A 19 14.87 26.09 -8.85
C THR A 19 13.41 26.34 -8.57
N LYS A 20 12.71 26.95 -9.53
CA LYS A 20 11.26 26.88 -9.61
C LYS A 20 10.91 25.41 -9.41
N ALA A 21 10.25 25.08 -8.31
CA ALA A 21 9.64 23.77 -8.15
C ALA A 21 8.69 23.63 -9.33
N ASN A 22 9.07 22.79 -10.29
CA ASN A 22 8.24 22.47 -11.43
C ASN A 22 6.91 21.96 -10.85
N GLU A 23 5.81 22.64 -11.17
CA GLU A 23 4.46 22.13 -10.97
C GLU A 23 4.34 20.80 -11.72
N HIS A 24 4.71 19.71 -11.07
CA HIS A 24 4.56 18.37 -11.61
C HIS A 24 3.17 17.85 -11.22
N ASN A 25 2.13 18.55 -11.69
CA ASN A 25 0.77 18.25 -11.25
C ASN A 25 0.02 17.31 -12.23
N ASP A 26 0.34 17.27 -13.53
CA ASP A 26 -0.36 16.37 -14.48
C ASP A 26 0.12 14.90 -14.45
N ASN A 27 1.37 14.66 -14.05
CA ASN A 27 1.98 13.33 -14.20
C ASN A 27 1.77 12.39 -13.01
N SER A 28 1.19 12.86 -11.89
CA SER A 28 1.02 12.03 -10.68
C SER A 28 0.01 10.91 -10.92
N SER A 29 -1.18 11.23 -11.43
CA SER A 29 -2.22 10.23 -11.71
C SER A 29 -1.81 9.23 -12.80
N ASN A 30 -1.18 9.70 -13.88
CA ASN A 30 -0.70 8.83 -14.95
C ASN A 30 0.36 7.84 -14.45
N ARG A 31 1.30 8.31 -13.61
CA ARG A 31 2.29 7.43 -12.99
C ARG A 31 1.64 6.38 -12.08
N VAL A 32 0.65 6.76 -11.27
CA VAL A 32 -0.09 5.80 -10.43
C VAL A 32 -0.78 4.74 -11.30
N ILE A 33 -1.47 5.16 -12.36
CA ILE A 33 -2.14 4.25 -13.32
C ILE A 33 -1.12 3.30 -13.96
N GLU A 34 0.03 3.80 -14.41
CA GLU A 34 1.10 2.97 -14.97
C GLU A 34 1.62 1.94 -13.97
N GLN A 35 1.87 2.35 -12.71
CA GLN A 35 2.30 1.44 -11.65
C GLN A 35 1.25 0.35 -11.38
N LEU A 36 -0.03 0.71 -11.30
CA LEU A 36 -1.14 -0.24 -11.12
C LEU A 36 -1.26 -1.23 -12.29
N HIS A 37 -1.07 -0.75 -13.53
CA HIS A 37 -1.07 -1.63 -14.70
C HIS A 37 0.10 -2.62 -14.73
N GLN A 38 1.25 -2.27 -14.15
CA GLN A 38 2.35 -3.22 -13.98
C GLN A 38 2.09 -4.17 -12.83
N PHE A 39 1.55 -3.65 -11.72
CA PHE A 39 1.25 -4.42 -10.52
C PHE A 39 0.31 -5.59 -10.84
N GLN A 40 -0.83 -5.34 -11.48
CA GLN A 40 -1.82 -6.38 -11.81
C GLN A 40 -1.34 -7.53 -12.71
N LYS A 41 -0.17 -7.41 -13.35
CA LYS A 41 0.40 -8.44 -14.24
C LYS A 41 1.33 -9.41 -13.52
N GLN A 42 1.67 -9.12 -12.27
CA GLN A 42 2.58 -9.93 -11.48
C GLN A 42 1.86 -11.16 -10.91
N ASP A 43 2.62 -12.21 -10.62
CA ASP A 43 2.15 -13.28 -9.73
C ASP A 43 2.50 -12.89 -8.29
N HIS A 44 1.54 -12.37 -7.55
CA HIS A 44 1.74 -11.85 -6.19
C HIS A 44 1.86 -12.95 -5.13
N PHE A 45 1.62 -14.19 -5.53
CA PHE A 45 1.50 -15.35 -4.65
C PHE A 45 2.46 -16.48 -5.09
N ALA A 46 3.49 -16.13 -5.85
CA ALA A 46 4.63 -17.00 -6.09
C ALA A 46 5.55 -17.05 -4.86
N SER A 47 6.35 -18.10 -4.76
CA SER A 47 7.41 -18.16 -3.74
C SER A 47 8.37 -16.97 -3.89
N ASP A 48 8.81 -16.43 -2.76
CA ASP A 48 9.87 -15.43 -2.70
C ASP A 48 11.29 -16.03 -2.78
N GLY A 49 11.40 -17.37 -2.78
CA GLY A 49 12.67 -18.10 -2.73
C GLY A 49 13.35 -18.11 -1.35
N TYR A 50 12.67 -17.62 -0.32
CA TYR A 50 13.13 -17.51 1.06
C TYR A 50 12.15 -18.17 2.03
N LEU A 51 11.23 -17.40 2.63
CA LEU A 51 10.36 -17.86 3.71
C LEU A 51 8.94 -18.14 3.22
N TYR A 52 8.46 -17.40 2.22
CA TYR A 52 7.15 -17.63 1.65
C TYR A 52 7.22 -18.66 0.52
N SER A 53 6.56 -19.79 0.73
CA SER A 53 6.56 -20.92 -0.22
C SER A 53 5.65 -20.68 -1.44
N GLY A 54 4.73 -19.71 -1.36
CA GLY A 54 3.75 -19.44 -2.41
C GLY A 54 2.50 -20.30 -2.28
N VAL A 55 1.39 -19.83 -2.84
CA VAL A 55 0.12 -20.58 -2.86
C VAL A 55 0.27 -21.81 -3.75
N GLU A 56 0.20 -23.01 -3.14
CA GLU A 56 0.34 -24.28 -3.86
C GLU A 56 -0.89 -24.60 -4.74
N ASP A 57 -2.11 -24.33 -4.24
CA ASP A 57 -3.32 -24.55 -5.02
C ASP A 57 -3.41 -23.53 -6.17
N LYS A 58 -3.21 -24.02 -7.39
CA LYS A 58 -3.22 -23.19 -8.60
C LYS A 58 -4.52 -22.40 -8.78
N LYS A 59 -5.69 -22.98 -8.46
CA LYS A 59 -6.98 -22.29 -8.62
C LYS A 59 -7.14 -21.19 -7.57
N LEU A 60 -6.72 -21.47 -6.33
CA LEU A 60 -6.69 -20.45 -5.28
C LEU A 60 -5.74 -19.31 -5.68
N LYS A 61 -4.55 -19.63 -6.18
CA LYS A 61 -3.58 -18.65 -6.65
C LYS A 61 -4.11 -17.77 -7.78
N GLU A 62 -4.76 -18.39 -8.77
CA GLU A 62 -5.40 -17.68 -9.88
C GLU A 62 -6.52 -16.75 -9.36
N LEU A 63 -7.34 -17.23 -8.42
CA LEU A 63 -8.39 -16.45 -7.79
C LEU A 63 -7.84 -15.25 -7.03
N LEU A 64 -6.80 -15.42 -6.22
CA LEU A 64 -6.19 -14.35 -5.43
C LEU A 64 -5.56 -13.28 -6.33
N ASN A 65 -4.77 -13.68 -7.34
CA ASN A 65 -4.24 -12.74 -8.33
C ASN A 65 -5.36 -12.00 -9.08
N GLN A 66 -6.47 -12.70 -9.40
CA GLN A 66 -7.65 -12.05 -9.98
C GLN A 66 -8.25 -10.99 -9.04
N LYS A 67 -8.34 -11.25 -7.74
CA LYS A 67 -8.84 -10.27 -6.75
C LYS A 67 -7.93 -9.05 -6.62
N VAL A 68 -6.62 -9.25 -6.66
CA VAL A 68 -5.64 -8.15 -6.69
C VAL A 68 -5.81 -7.32 -7.97
N ALA A 69 -5.89 -7.96 -9.13
CA ALA A 69 -6.11 -7.26 -10.40
C ALA A 69 -7.43 -6.47 -10.43
N GLN A 70 -8.52 -7.02 -9.89
CA GLN A 70 -9.80 -6.31 -9.77
C GLN A 70 -9.71 -5.06 -8.87
N THR A 71 -8.92 -5.14 -7.79
CA THR A 71 -8.68 -4.01 -6.91
C THR A 71 -7.82 -2.94 -7.60
N ALA A 72 -6.77 -3.35 -8.32
CA ALA A 72 -5.95 -2.46 -9.13
C ALA A 72 -6.77 -1.72 -10.19
N GLU A 73 -7.67 -2.42 -10.89
CA GLU A 73 -8.56 -1.82 -11.88
C GLU A 73 -9.52 -0.79 -11.25
N SER A 74 -10.00 -1.06 -10.03
CA SER A 74 -10.83 -0.10 -9.30
C SER A 74 -10.06 1.20 -9.00
N TYR A 75 -8.79 1.10 -8.60
CA TYR A 75 -7.92 2.26 -8.45
C TYR A 75 -7.65 2.96 -9.78
N ILE A 76 -7.35 2.22 -10.85
CA ILE A 76 -7.14 2.78 -12.19
C ILE A 76 -8.35 3.62 -12.59
N HIS A 77 -9.56 3.08 -12.45
CA HIS A 77 -10.80 3.78 -12.73
C HIS A 77 -10.96 5.06 -11.89
N LEU A 78 -10.61 5.01 -10.60
CA LEU A 78 -10.63 6.19 -9.73
C LEU A 78 -9.69 7.29 -10.24
N TYR A 79 -8.46 6.95 -10.59
CA TYR A 79 -7.45 7.90 -11.06
C TYR A 79 -7.69 8.40 -12.50
N GLN A 80 -8.42 7.65 -13.33
CA GLN A 80 -8.89 8.11 -14.64
C GLN A 80 -9.93 9.22 -14.52
N HIS A 81 -10.77 9.18 -13.48
CA HIS A 81 -11.88 10.12 -13.29
C HIS A 81 -11.58 11.23 -12.27
N SER A 82 -10.49 11.12 -11.51
CA SER A 82 -10.05 12.12 -10.55
C SER A 82 -8.54 12.23 -10.50
N LYS A 83 -8.03 13.43 -10.81
CA LYS A 83 -6.59 13.75 -10.76
C LYS A 83 -6.02 13.75 -9.33
N HIS A 84 -6.88 13.99 -8.34
CA HIS A 84 -6.53 14.02 -6.92
C HIS A 84 -7.62 13.31 -6.10
N PRO A 85 -7.68 11.97 -6.13
CA PRO A 85 -8.62 11.25 -5.29
C PRO A 85 -8.39 11.55 -3.82
N SER A 86 -9.46 11.64 -3.03
CA SER A 86 -9.34 11.84 -1.59
C SER A 86 -8.77 10.59 -0.90
N LYS A 87 -8.27 10.76 0.33
CA LYS A 87 -7.81 9.64 1.16
C LYS A 87 -8.94 8.62 1.36
N GLU A 88 -10.14 9.10 1.63
CA GLU A 88 -11.34 8.28 1.87
C GLU A 88 -11.73 7.46 0.64
N GLN A 89 -11.67 8.05 -0.56
CA GLN A 89 -11.94 7.33 -1.81
C GLN A 89 -10.94 6.18 -2.01
N ARG A 90 -9.65 6.43 -1.72
CA ARG A 90 -8.62 5.39 -1.84
C ARG A 90 -8.74 4.30 -0.78
N LEU A 91 -9.02 4.67 0.47
CA LEU A 91 -9.24 3.71 1.56
C LEU A 91 -10.48 2.86 1.32
N LYS A 92 -11.53 3.44 0.72
CA LYS A 92 -12.72 2.69 0.35
C LYS A 92 -12.39 1.58 -0.65
N ILE A 93 -11.61 1.86 -1.69
CA ILE A 93 -11.19 0.85 -2.66
C ILE A 93 -10.32 -0.23 -2.00
N LEU A 94 -9.41 0.16 -1.09
CA LEU A 94 -8.61 -0.80 -0.33
C LEU A 94 -9.52 -1.77 0.44
N SER A 95 -10.49 -1.21 1.18
CA SER A 95 -11.45 -1.96 2.00
C SER A 95 -12.32 -2.87 1.14
N ASP A 96 -12.93 -2.34 0.08
CA ASP A 96 -13.76 -3.12 -0.83
C ASP A 96 -12.95 -4.23 -1.51
N GLY A 97 -11.67 -3.98 -1.83
CA GLY A 97 -10.77 -4.94 -2.44
C GLY A 97 -10.44 -6.12 -1.53
N ILE A 98 -9.93 -5.83 -0.33
CA ILE A 98 -9.46 -6.87 0.60
C ILE A 98 -10.61 -7.76 1.09
N HIS A 99 -11.80 -7.19 1.31
CA HIS A 99 -12.98 -7.93 1.77
C HIS A 99 -13.65 -8.78 0.69
N GLN A 100 -13.15 -8.79 -0.55
CA GLN A 100 -13.51 -9.81 -1.53
C GLN A 100 -12.86 -11.17 -1.26
N ILE A 101 -11.86 -11.20 -0.38
CA ILE A 101 -11.12 -12.39 0.02
C ILE A 101 -11.57 -12.74 1.43
N ASN A 102 -12.07 -13.96 1.62
CA ASN A 102 -12.42 -14.46 2.95
C ASN A 102 -11.15 -14.92 3.68
N PRO A 103 -10.71 -14.26 4.77
CA PRO A 103 -9.49 -14.65 5.47
C PRO A 103 -9.56 -16.08 6.01
N ASP A 104 -10.74 -16.58 6.40
CA ASP A 104 -10.93 -17.94 6.92
C ASP A 104 -10.70 -19.05 5.88
N THR A 105 -10.55 -18.69 4.60
CA THR A 105 -10.24 -19.66 3.53
C THR A 105 -8.75 -19.83 3.26
N LEU A 106 -7.91 -19.08 3.98
CA LEU A 106 -6.46 -19.03 3.80
C LEU A 106 -5.77 -19.46 5.09
N ASP A 107 -4.59 -20.08 4.97
CA ASP A 107 -3.71 -20.24 6.12
C ASP A 107 -3.06 -18.91 6.50
N THR A 108 -2.28 -18.91 7.58
CA THR A 108 -1.68 -17.66 8.10
C THR A 108 -0.67 -17.06 7.12
N GLU A 109 0.16 -17.87 6.45
CA GLU A 109 1.18 -17.38 5.51
C GLU A 109 0.52 -16.73 4.28
N ASP A 110 -0.52 -17.34 3.75
CA ASP A 110 -1.28 -16.80 2.62
C ASP A 110 -2.07 -15.53 3.02
N ARG A 111 -2.62 -15.47 4.24
CA ARG A 111 -3.22 -14.22 4.75
C ARG A 111 -2.18 -13.10 4.85
N GLU A 112 -0.99 -13.39 5.37
CA GLU A 112 0.12 -12.43 5.44
C GLU A 112 0.49 -11.92 4.06
N GLN A 113 0.66 -12.84 3.09
CA GLN A 113 0.99 -12.46 1.73
C GLN A 113 -0.10 -11.61 1.07
N VAL A 114 -1.38 -11.90 1.31
CA VAL A 114 -2.48 -11.05 0.85
C VAL A 114 -2.37 -9.65 1.47
N ALA A 115 -2.18 -9.55 2.79
CA ALA A 115 -2.06 -8.26 3.46
C ALA A 115 -0.87 -7.45 2.91
N THR A 116 0.32 -8.06 2.80
CA THR A 116 1.52 -7.45 2.20
C THR A 116 1.30 -7.05 0.74
N THR A 117 0.60 -7.86 -0.03
CA THR A 117 0.23 -7.50 -1.41
C THR A 117 -0.65 -6.24 -1.44
N PHE A 118 -1.57 -6.10 -0.48
CA PHE A 118 -2.42 -4.91 -0.38
C PHE A 118 -1.70 -3.69 0.22
N GLU A 119 -0.63 -3.87 1.00
CA GLU A 119 0.25 -2.78 1.42
C GLU A 119 0.90 -2.08 0.22
N HIS A 120 1.23 -2.81 -0.85
CA HIS A 120 1.74 -2.19 -2.09
C HIS A 120 0.74 -1.23 -2.74
N PHE A 121 -0.58 -1.40 -2.55
CA PHE A 121 -1.54 -0.38 -3.00
C PHE A 121 -1.40 0.92 -2.21
N LEU A 122 -1.00 0.86 -0.94
CA LEU A 122 -0.74 2.05 -0.15
C LEU A 122 0.43 2.83 -0.74
N ASP A 123 1.54 2.14 -1.03
CA ASP A 123 2.73 2.73 -1.64
C ASP A 123 2.43 3.33 -3.01
N ILE A 124 1.75 2.58 -3.89
CA ILE A 124 1.42 3.01 -5.24
C ILE A 124 0.49 4.22 -5.22
N THR A 125 -0.48 4.27 -4.31
CA THR A 125 -1.50 5.32 -4.28
C THR A 125 -1.17 6.47 -3.32
N GLY A 126 -0.04 6.38 -2.61
CA GLY A 126 0.40 7.38 -1.63
C GLY A 126 -0.48 7.45 -0.38
N LEU A 127 -1.07 6.32 0.06
CA LEU A 127 -1.67 6.21 1.38
C LEU A 127 -0.57 5.90 2.40
N GLU A 128 -0.51 6.66 3.49
CA GLU A 128 0.48 6.42 4.56
C GLU A 128 0.08 5.25 5.49
N SER A 129 -1.21 4.89 5.50
CA SER A 129 -1.78 3.90 6.40
C SER A 129 -3.06 3.32 5.80
N SER A 130 -3.37 2.08 6.15
CA SER A 130 -4.65 1.43 5.87
C SER A 130 -5.75 1.79 6.88
N GLU A 131 -5.48 2.63 7.87
CA GLU A 131 -6.43 2.93 8.97
C GLU A 131 -6.93 1.66 9.68
N GLY A 132 -6.03 0.70 9.89
CA GLY A 132 -6.34 -0.57 10.55
C GLY A 132 -7.05 -1.62 9.69
N ILE A 133 -7.49 -1.28 8.47
CA ILE A 133 -8.22 -2.20 7.56
C ILE A 133 -7.49 -3.54 7.40
N LEU A 134 -6.18 -3.53 7.08
CA LEU A 134 -5.42 -4.75 6.81
C LEU A 134 -5.25 -5.60 8.07
N ASN A 135 -4.93 -4.97 9.21
CA ASN A 135 -4.81 -5.67 10.49
C ASN A 135 -6.15 -6.26 10.95
N THR A 136 -7.25 -5.53 10.78
CA THR A 136 -8.59 -6.03 11.12
C THR A 136 -8.97 -7.20 10.23
N TRP A 137 -8.68 -7.15 8.93
CA TRP A 137 -8.93 -8.26 8.01
C TRP A 137 -8.10 -9.50 8.38
N MET A 138 -6.84 -9.32 8.76
CA MET A 138 -5.93 -10.42 9.07
C MET A 138 -6.24 -11.10 10.41
N TYR A 139 -6.50 -10.33 11.47
CA TYR A 139 -6.56 -10.83 12.85
C TYR A 139 -7.95 -10.74 13.50
N GLY A 140 -8.88 -9.98 12.93
CA GLY A 140 -10.14 -9.64 13.61
C GLY A 140 -10.96 -10.86 14.00
N GLU A 141 -11.15 -11.79 13.07
CA GLU A 141 -11.87 -13.04 13.29
C GLU A 141 -11.16 -13.94 14.31
N GLU A 142 -9.84 -14.10 14.18
CA GLU A 142 -9.03 -14.92 15.09
C GLU A 142 -9.08 -14.41 16.52
N ILE A 143 -8.93 -13.10 16.72
CA ILE A 143 -9.05 -12.45 18.02
C ILE A 143 -10.46 -12.62 18.59
N ASN A 144 -11.51 -12.47 17.78
CA ASN A 144 -12.89 -12.67 18.22
C ASN A 144 -13.12 -14.11 18.70
N LYS A 145 -12.66 -15.11 17.93
CA LYS A 145 -12.72 -16.53 18.30
C LYS A 145 -12.01 -16.81 19.64
N LEU A 146 -10.85 -16.21 19.87
CA LEU A 146 -10.10 -16.34 21.13
C LEU A 146 -10.83 -15.69 22.31
N ILE A 147 -11.43 -14.51 22.12
CA ILE A 147 -12.23 -13.84 23.16
C ILE A 147 -13.44 -14.71 23.54
N GLU A 148 -14.15 -15.24 22.55
CA GLU A 148 -15.31 -16.13 22.78
C GLU A 148 -14.92 -17.39 23.56
N GLN A 149 -13.82 -18.05 23.20
CA GLN A 149 -13.31 -19.23 23.90
C GLN A 149 -12.94 -18.94 25.36
N ASN A 150 -12.30 -17.81 25.63
CA ASN A 150 -11.97 -17.38 26.98
C ASN A 150 -13.21 -17.05 27.81
N ASN A 151 -14.26 -16.49 27.19
CA ASN A 151 -15.53 -16.19 27.88
C ASN A 151 -16.39 -17.43 28.15
N LEU A 152 -16.12 -18.55 27.47
CA LEU A 152 -16.80 -19.84 27.63
C LEU A 152 -16.07 -20.82 28.56
N SER A 153 -14.86 -20.48 29.02
CA SER A 153 -14.07 -21.28 29.95
C SER A 153 -14.33 -20.83 31.40
N PRO A 154 -14.96 -21.66 32.26
CA PRO A 154 -15.30 -21.33 33.65
C PRO A 154 -14.09 -21.27 34.59
#